data_AF-A0A7Z7HWU6-F1
#
_entry.id   AF-A0A7Z7HWU6-F1
#
_cell.length_a   1.000
_cell.length_b   1.000
_cell.length_c   1.000
_cell.angle_alpha   90.00
_cell.angle_beta   90.00
_cell.angle_gamma   90.00
#
_symmetry.space_group_name_H-M   'P 1'
#
loop_
_entity.id
_entity.type
_entity.pdbx_description
1 polymer ?
#
loop_
_entity_poly.entity_id
_entity_poly.type
_entity_poly.pdbx_seq_one_letter_code
_entity_poly.pdbx_strand_id
1 'polypeptide(L)'
;MLQVQQGDWIPNRYPKMTASQQHDAMLAIDAIDFADVWRDSGSISKRGEMRVDVQGRAGSQQQNLQVQLNDIKGNSTVACALVADSVGETSIEAQQVYALRKVKNALFSSLNDGHIYSVSGSPT
;
A
#
# COMPACT_ATOMS: atom_id res chain seq x y z
N MET A 1 -1.00 3.05 -19.62
CA MET A 1 -0.15 3.84 -18.70
C MET A 1 -0.82 3.91 -17.34
N LEU A 2 -0.02 3.67 -16.29
CA LEU A 2 -0.49 3.64 -14.90
C LEU A 2 -0.80 5.04 -14.36
N GLN A 3 -1.91 5.15 -13.64
CA GLN A 3 -2.36 6.36 -12.96
C GLN A 3 -2.33 6.15 -11.44
N VAL A 4 -2.04 7.23 -10.70
CA VAL A 4 -2.12 7.28 -9.24
C VAL A 4 -3.03 8.43 -8.89
N GLN A 5 -4.12 8.16 -8.19
CA GLN A 5 -5.17 9.14 -7.90
C GLN A 5 -5.45 9.17 -6.39
N GLN A 6 -5.51 10.37 -5.84
CA GLN A 6 -5.91 10.60 -4.45
C GLN A 6 -7.43 10.38 -4.31
N GLY A 7 -7.84 9.70 -3.25
CA GLY A 7 -9.24 9.50 -2.86
C GLY A 7 -9.54 10.10 -1.49
N ASP A 8 -10.48 9.48 -0.78
CA ASP A 8 -10.94 9.93 0.53
C ASP A 8 -9.91 9.72 1.65
N TRP A 9 -10.18 10.28 2.83
CA TRP A 9 -9.41 10.06 4.04
C TRP A 9 -9.43 8.59 4.48
N ILE A 10 -8.32 8.11 5.05
CA ILE A 10 -8.27 6.80 5.72
C ILE A 10 -9.22 6.84 6.94
N PRO A 11 -10.28 6.01 6.98
CA PRO A 11 -11.31 6.11 8.03
C PRO A 11 -10.78 5.79 9.44
N ASN A 12 -9.90 4.80 9.56
CA ASN A 12 -9.31 4.31 10.81
C ASN A 12 -7.86 4.78 11.00
N ARG A 13 -7.55 6.01 10.56
CA ARG A 13 -6.19 6.56 10.56
C ARG A 13 -5.60 6.65 11.96
N TYR A 14 -4.39 6.13 12.14
CA TYR A 14 -3.61 6.35 13.35
C TYR A 14 -3.11 7.80 13.39
N PRO A 15 -3.47 8.59 14.42
CA PRO A 15 -3.43 10.06 14.33
C PRO A 15 -2.03 10.67 14.46
N LYS A 16 -1.10 10.02 15.15
CA LYS A 16 0.22 10.61 15.45
C LYS A 16 1.31 9.55 15.53
N MET A 17 2.03 9.37 14.43
CA MET A 17 3.24 8.55 14.41
C MET A 17 4.42 9.28 15.07
N THR A 18 5.28 8.52 15.72
CA THR A 18 6.63 8.97 16.08
C THR A 18 7.54 8.98 14.85
N ALA A 19 8.70 9.65 14.93
CA ALA A 19 9.68 9.62 13.85
C ALA A 19 10.20 8.20 13.56
N SER A 20 10.31 7.36 14.59
CA SER A 20 10.70 5.95 14.43
C SER A 20 9.62 5.16 13.68
N GLN A 21 8.35 5.34 14.03
CA GLN A 21 7.23 4.68 13.35
C GLN A 21 7.11 5.13 11.90
N GLN A 22 7.34 6.42 11.62
CA GLN A 22 7.39 6.94 10.25
C GLN A 22 8.51 6.24 9.45
N HIS A 23 9.71 6.13 10.03
CA HIS A 23 10.84 5.48 9.39
C HIS A 23 10.58 3.99 9.15
N ASP A 24 10.06 3.27 10.14
CA ASP A 24 9.68 1.86 10.05
C ASP A 24 8.62 1.62 8.98
N ALA A 25 7.62 2.51 8.88
CA ALA A 25 6.60 2.46 7.84
C ALA A 25 7.22 2.57 6.44
N MET A 26 8.17 3.51 6.27
CA MET A 26 8.87 3.69 5.00
C MET A 26 9.68 2.45 4.61
N LEU A 27 10.40 1.86 5.56
CA LEU A 27 11.14 0.61 5.34
C LEU A 27 10.22 -0.57 5.02
N ALA A 28 9.04 -0.62 5.65
CA ALA A 28 8.07 -1.69 5.40
C ALA A 28 7.49 -1.58 3.98
N ILE A 29 7.17 -0.36 3.52
CA ILE A 29 6.73 -0.08 2.14
C ILE A 29 7.83 -0.42 1.13
N ASP A 30 9.07 -0.02 1.40
CA ASP A 30 10.19 -0.23 0.48
C ASP A 30 10.52 -1.72 0.30
N ALA A 31 10.22 -2.55 1.30
CA ALA A 31 10.43 -4.00 1.26
C ALA A 31 9.34 -4.80 0.52
N ILE A 32 8.28 -4.15 0.01
CA ILE A 32 7.24 -4.85 -0.77
C ILE A 32 7.82 -5.33 -2.10
N ASP A 33 7.59 -6.58 -2.46
CA ASP A 33 7.86 -7.11 -3.80
C ASP A 33 6.60 -7.15 -4.68
N PHE A 34 6.79 -7.26 -5.99
CA PHE A 34 5.67 -7.26 -6.95
C PHE A 34 4.69 -8.40 -6.69
N ALA A 35 5.19 -9.60 -6.38
CA ALA A 35 4.35 -10.76 -6.09
C ALA A 35 3.51 -10.59 -4.82
N ASP A 36 3.99 -9.81 -3.85
CA ASP A 36 3.31 -9.64 -2.56
C ASP A 36 1.99 -8.87 -2.68
N VAL A 37 1.92 -7.93 -3.62
CA VAL A 37 0.72 -7.11 -3.89
C VAL A 37 -0.50 -7.97 -4.20
N TRP A 38 -0.27 -9.15 -4.79
CA TRP A 38 -1.31 -10.02 -5.32
C TRP A 38 -1.62 -11.23 -4.45
N ARG A 39 -1.05 -11.30 -3.23
CA ARG A 39 -1.29 -12.39 -2.29
C ARG A 39 -2.69 -12.30 -1.69
N ASP A 40 -3.11 -13.40 -1.07
CA ASP A 40 -4.27 -13.40 -0.20
C ASP A 40 -4.04 -12.51 1.04
N SER A 41 -5.11 -12.25 1.78
CA SER A 41 -5.06 -11.39 2.96
C SER A 41 -4.01 -11.85 3.98
N GLY A 42 -3.20 -10.90 4.46
CA GLY A 42 -2.16 -11.16 5.45
C GLY A 42 -1.01 -10.15 5.38
N SER A 43 -0.09 -10.25 6.35
CA SER A 43 1.10 -9.42 6.39
C SER A 43 2.12 -9.84 5.34
N ILE A 44 2.56 -8.87 4.54
CA ILE A 44 3.55 -9.08 3.47
C ILE A 44 4.92 -8.45 3.79
N SER A 45 4.97 -7.46 4.69
CA SER A 45 6.23 -6.87 5.14
C SER A 45 6.09 -6.39 6.58
N LYS A 46 7.13 -6.55 7.41
CA LYS A 46 7.18 -6.07 8.80
C LYS A 46 8.54 -5.44 9.09
N ARG A 47 8.54 -4.24 9.69
CA ARG A 47 9.74 -3.49 10.10
C ARG A 47 9.43 -2.78 11.41
N GLY A 48 10.18 -3.11 12.47
CA GLY A 48 9.97 -2.56 13.81
C GLY A 48 8.50 -2.64 14.24
N GLU A 49 7.89 -1.48 14.51
CA GLU A 49 6.50 -1.37 14.94
C GLU A 49 5.49 -1.39 13.79
N MET A 50 5.93 -1.36 12.54
CA MET A 50 5.06 -1.23 11.37
C MET A 50 5.01 -2.51 10.54
N ARG A 51 3.90 -2.70 9.83
CA ARG A 51 3.76 -3.75 8.81
C ARG A 51 2.94 -3.26 7.63
N VAL A 52 3.11 -3.92 6.49
CA VAL A 52 2.24 -3.81 5.32
C VAL A 52 1.42 -5.09 5.26
N ASP A 53 0.11 -4.92 5.21
CA ASP A 53 -0.86 -6.01 5.10
C ASP A 53 -1.66 -5.86 3.80
N VAL A 54 -1.96 -7.00 3.17
CA VAL A 54 -3.07 -7.11 2.22
C VAL A 54 -4.33 -7.38 3.05
N GLN A 55 -5.30 -6.47 3.01
CA GLN A 55 -6.57 -6.60 3.74
C GLN A 55 -7.63 -7.41 2.97
N GLY A 56 -7.25 -7.97 1.82
CA GLY A 56 -8.13 -8.59 0.84
C GLY A 56 -8.60 -7.61 -0.22
N ARG A 57 -9.72 -7.94 -0.87
CA ARG A 57 -10.29 -7.16 -1.97
C ARG A 57 -11.21 -6.06 -1.43
N ALA A 58 -11.01 -4.82 -1.90
CA ALA A 58 -11.92 -3.70 -1.68
C ALA A 58 -12.72 -3.39 -2.95
N GLY A 59 -14.00 -3.00 -2.77
CA GLY A 59 -14.84 -2.49 -3.85
C GLY A 59 -14.79 -3.32 -5.14
N SER A 60 -14.45 -2.67 -6.26
CA SER A 60 -14.30 -3.24 -7.61
C SER A 60 -13.13 -4.23 -7.77
N GLN A 61 -12.96 -5.16 -6.82
CA GLN A 61 -11.89 -6.18 -6.81
C GLN A 61 -10.47 -5.60 -6.68
N GLN A 62 -10.29 -4.39 -6.15
CA GLN A 62 -8.95 -3.82 -5.97
C GLN A 62 -8.25 -4.46 -4.78
N GLN A 63 -6.95 -4.74 -4.89
CA GLN A 63 -6.13 -5.13 -3.76
C GLN A 63 -6.03 -3.95 -2.78
N ASN A 64 -6.34 -4.20 -1.51
CA ASN A 64 -6.30 -3.20 -0.45
C ASN A 64 -5.03 -3.39 0.39
N LEU A 65 -4.01 -2.61 0.09
CA LEU A 65 -2.76 -2.60 0.84
C LEU A 65 -2.84 -1.54 1.94
N GLN A 66 -2.58 -1.94 3.17
CA GLN A 66 -2.55 -1.04 4.31
C GLN A 66 -1.23 -1.15 5.05
N VAL A 67 -0.66 0.00 5.38
CA VAL A 67 0.44 0.09 6.34
C VAL A 67 -0.17 0.31 7.71
N GLN A 68 0.20 -0.52 8.67
CA GLN A 68 -0.44 -0.55 9.98
C GLN A 68 0.58 -0.63 11.12
N LEU A 69 0.26 0.00 12.23
CA LEU A 69 0.98 -0.13 13.49
C LEU A 69 0.65 -1.50 14.12
N ASN A 70 1.66 -2.16 14.67
CA ASN A 70 1.54 -3.48 15.28
C ASN A 70 0.84 -3.43 16.63
N ASP A 71 0.04 -4.47 16.91
CA ASP A 71 -0.56 -4.74 18.22
C ASP A 71 -1.46 -3.62 18.79
N ILE A 72 -1.96 -2.73 17.92
CA ILE A 72 -2.91 -1.67 18.29
C ILE A 72 -4.34 -2.13 18.08
N LYS A 73 -5.18 -1.92 19.10
CA LYS A 73 -6.64 -2.02 18.98
C LYS A 73 -7.23 -0.67 18.52
N GLY A 74 -8.09 -0.70 17.50
CA GLY A 74 -8.73 0.49 16.94
C GLY A 74 -7.97 1.05 15.74
N ASN A 75 -7.84 2.38 15.68
CA ASN A 75 -7.17 3.07 14.58
C ASN A 75 -5.69 2.64 14.51
N SER A 76 -5.33 1.92 13.46
CA SER A 76 -3.97 1.37 13.28
C SER A 76 -3.39 1.65 11.90
N THR A 77 -4.21 2.05 10.93
CA THR A 77 -3.76 2.29 9.56
C THR A 77 -3.11 3.66 9.41
N VAL A 78 -1.93 3.72 8.81
CA VAL A 78 -1.19 4.97 8.57
C VAL A 78 -1.11 5.34 7.09
N ALA A 79 -1.23 4.35 6.21
CA ALA A 79 -1.26 4.51 4.77
C ALA A 79 -2.12 3.42 4.13
N CYS A 80 -2.74 3.72 3.00
CA CYS A 80 -3.64 2.84 2.28
C CYS A 80 -3.51 3.06 0.76
N ALA A 81 -3.36 1.97 0.01
CA ALA A 81 -3.42 1.98 -1.44
C ALA A 81 -4.40 0.93 -1.96
N LEU A 82 -5.24 1.32 -2.92
CA LEU A 82 -6.15 0.45 -3.66
C LEU A 82 -5.58 0.18 -5.05
N VAL A 83 -5.19 -1.06 -5.34
CA VAL A 83 -4.51 -1.42 -6.58
C VAL A 83 -5.43 -2.25 -7.47
N ALA A 84 -5.74 -1.77 -8.67
CA ALA A 84 -6.55 -2.52 -9.63
C ALA A 84 -5.78 -3.73 -10.19
N ASP A 85 -6.48 -4.82 -10.52
CA ASP A 85 -5.87 -6.03 -11.11
C ASP A 85 -5.09 -5.75 -12.38
N SER A 86 -5.57 -4.82 -13.22
CA SER A 86 -4.91 -4.41 -14.47
C SER A 86 -3.48 -3.86 -14.28
N VAL A 87 -3.13 -3.43 -13.07
CA VAL A 87 -1.76 -3.01 -12.73
C VAL A 87 -0.80 -4.20 -12.70
N GLY A 88 -1.32 -5.39 -12.39
CA GLY A 88 -0.57 -6.65 -12.29
C GLY A 88 -0.55 -7.49 -13.56
N GLU A 89 -1.33 -7.12 -14.58
CA GLU A 89 -1.50 -7.87 -15.84
C GLU A 89 -0.28 -7.70 -16.77
N THR A 90 0.88 -8.20 -16.34
CA THR A 90 2.11 -8.23 -17.14
C THR A 90 3.06 -9.33 -16.70
N SER A 91 3.71 -9.97 -17.67
CA SER A 91 4.82 -10.91 -17.47
C SER A 91 6.20 -10.28 -17.73
N ILE A 92 6.26 -9.00 -18.12
CA ILE A 92 7.51 -8.32 -18.44
C ILE A 92 8.09 -7.70 -17.17
N GLU A 93 9.28 -8.14 -16.77
CA GLU A 93 9.94 -7.70 -15.52
C GLU A 93 10.04 -6.17 -15.39
N ALA A 94 10.43 -5.47 -16.46
CA ALA A 94 10.51 -4.00 -16.45
C ALA A 94 9.16 -3.32 -16.17
N GLN A 95 8.07 -3.90 -16.66
CA GLN A 95 6.70 -3.43 -16.42
C GLN A 95 6.24 -3.72 -14.99
N GLN A 96 6.63 -4.87 -14.44
CA GLN A 96 6.40 -5.21 -13.03
C GLN A 96 7.14 -4.26 -12.08
N VAL A 97 8.40 -3.92 -12.38
CA VAL A 97 9.17 -2.92 -11.63
C VAL A 97 8.49 -1.55 -11.69
N TYR A 98 8.01 -1.15 -12.87
CA TYR A 98 7.28 0.11 -13.03
C TYR A 98 5.97 0.12 -12.24
N ALA A 99 5.20 -0.97 -12.29
CA ALA A 99 3.97 -1.14 -11.52
C ALA A 99 4.22 -1.06 -10.01
N LEU A 100 5.21 -1.81 -9.51
CA LEU A 100 5.59 -1.81 -8.10
C LEU A 100 6.01 -0.41 -7.62
N ARG A 101 6.77 0.33 -8.44
CA ARG A 101 7.13 1.73 -8.14
C ARG A 101 5.90 2.61 -7.98
N LYS A 102 4.87 2.45 -8.82
CA LYS A 102 3.61 3.22 -8.70
C LYS A 102 2.83 2.85 -7.45
N VAL A 103 2.78 1.57 -7.09
CA VAL A 103 2.15 1.10 -5.84
C VAL A 103 2.87 1.66 -4.61
N LYS A 104 4.21 1.55 -4.54
CA LYS A 104 5.00 2.13 -3.45
C LYS A 104 4.81 3.65 -3.36
N ASN A 105 4.82 4.36 -4.49
CA ASN A 105 4.56 5.81 -4.51
C ASN A 105 3.18 6.16 -3.96
N ALA A 106 2.13 5.40 -4.29
CA ALA A 106 0.79 5.61 -3.72
C ALA A 106 0.78 5.43 -2.20
N LEU A 107 1.45 4.39 -1.68
CA LEU A 107 1.60 4.18 -0.24
C LEU A 107 2.41 5.30 0.43
N PHE A 108 3.48 5.78 -0.18
CA PHE A 108 4.26 6.91 0.35
C PHE A 108 3.46 8.22 0.35
N SER A 109 2.69 8.50 -0.71
CA SER A 109 1.80 9.67 -0.76
C SER A 109 0.73 9.57 0.34
N SER A 110 0.12 8.39 0.50
CA SER A 110 -0.85 8.11 1.55
C SER A 110 -0.26 8.26 2.96
N LEU A 111 0.96 7.77 3.18
CA LEU A 111 1.66 7.90 4.46
C LEU A 111 1.92 9.38 4.82
N ASN A 112 2.17 10.20 3.80
CA ASN A 112 2.46 11.62 3.98
C ASN A 112 1.22 12.44 4.34
N ASP A 113 0.07 12.17 3.73
CA ASP A 113 -1.10 13.05 3.85
C ASP A 113 -2.35 12.41 4.47
N GLY A 114 -2.39 11.08 4.62
CA GLY A 114 -3.50 10.35 5.23
C GLY A 114 -4.69 10.06 4.32
N HIS A 115 -4.57 10.26 3.01
CA HIS A 115 -5.60 9.85 2.04
C HIS A 115 -5.37 8.44 1.53
N ILE A 116 -6.44 7.77 1.12
CA ILE A 116 -6.37 6.55 0.31
C ILE A 116 -5.93 6.95 -1.09
N TYR A 117 -4.95 6.24 -1.65
CA TYR A 117 -4.57 6.40 -3.06
C TYR A 117 -4.98 5.19 -3.87
N SER A 118 -5.47 5.39 -5.09
CA SER A 118 -5.76 4.31 -6.03
C SER A 118 -4.70 4.25 -7.14
N VAL A 119 -4.38 3.04 -7.57
CA VAL A 119 -3.48 2.76 -8.69
C VAL A 119 -4.23 1.93 -9.72
N SER A 120 -4.26 2.40 -10.97
CA SER A 120 -5.04 1.77 -12.04
C SER A 120 -4.41 1.97 -13.42
N GLY A 121 -4.94 1.24 -14.41
CA GLY A 121 -4.46 1.21 -15.78
C GLY A 121 -3.47 0.06 -16.03
N SER A 122 -2.95 -0.02 -17.25
CA SER A 122 -2.02 -1.08 -17.65
C SER A 122 -0.56 -0.61 -17.63
N PRO A 123 0.37 -1.46 -17.15
CA PRO A 123 1.81 -1.20 -17.21
C PRO A 123 2.30 -1.45 -18.65
N THR A 124 2.48 -0.38 -19.40
CA THR A 124 2.90 -0.38 -20.81
C THR A 124 4.20 0.37 -20.96
#